data_AF-A0A0Q1FMU6-F1
#
_entry.id   AF-A0A0Q1FMU6-F1
#
_cell.length_a   1.000
_cell.length_b   1.000
_cell.length_c   1.000
_cell.angle_alpha   90.00
_cell.angle_beta   90.00
_cell.angle_gamma   90.00
#
_symmetry.space_group_name_H-M   'P 1'
#
loop_
_entity.id
_entity.type
_entity.pdbx_description
1 polymer ?
#
loop_
_entity_poly.entity_id
_entity_poly.type
_entity_poly.pdbx_seq_one_letter_code
_entity_poly.pdbx_strand_id
1 'polypeptide(L)'
;MFFTLHILLMATSTLGMITGIGAAMFFRKKKNWLKIHKMVNSISFVGMAAGIVMAFYYVFETGDEHINGVHQIIGLVAFTSAIVSIFLGFHQFKAKNKLAIRLAHRWLGRFSLLMFLTAIIFGLMLINII
;
A
#
# COMPACT_ATOMS: atom_id res chain seq x y z
N MET A 1 -19.19 -9.13 7.13
CA MET A 1 -17.86 -9.57 7.61
C MET A 1 -16.73 -9.07 6.72
N PHE A 2 -16.80 -9.27 5.40
CA PHE A 2 -15.75 -8.85 4.45
C PHE A 2 -15.43 -7.36 4.48
N PHE A 3 -16.45 -6.50 4.62
CA PHE A 3 -16.27 -5.07 4.80
C PHE A 3 -15.40 -4.70 6.04
N THR A 4 -15.70 -5.29 7.20
CA THR A 4 -14.90 -5.06 8.42
C THR A 4 -13.47 -5.58 8.26
N LEU A 5 -13.29 -6.75 7.64
CA LEU A 5 -11.97 -7.30 7.36
C LEU A 5 -11.18 -6.40 6.39
N HIS A 6 -11.82 -5.86 5.37
CA HIS A 6 -11.22 -4.88 4.47
C HIS A 6 -10.67 -3.69 5.26
N ILE A 7 -11.48 -3.03 6.09
CA ILE A 7 -11.05 -1.86 6.87
C ILE A 7 -9.85 -2.21 7.77
N LEU A 8 -9.94 -3.30 8.54
CA LEU A 8 -8.89 -3.70 9.47
C LEU A 8 -7.57 -4.04 8.74
N LEU A 9 -7.64 -4.78 7.64
CA LEU A 9 -6.48 -5.13 6.83
C LEU A 9 -5.85 -3.90 6.18
N MET A 10 -6.65 -3.00 5.63
CA MET A 10 -6.14 -1.78 5.00
C MET A 10 -5.51 -0.83 6.01
N ALA A 11 -6.11 -0.67 7.20
CA ALA A 11 -5.58 0.18 8.26
C ALA A 11 -4.24 -0.36 8.80
N THR A 12 -4.20 -1.63 9.20
CA THR A 12 -2.97 -2.27 9.73
C THR A 12 -1.86 -2.29 8.69
N SER A 13 -2.19 -2.58 7.43
CA SER A 13 -1.20 -2.61 6.36
C SER A 13 -0.65 -1.22 6.05
N THR A 14 -1.50 -0.18 6.05
CA THR A 14 -1.06 1.20 5.84
C THR A 14 -0.14 1.67 6.97
N LEU A 15 -0.46 1.35 8.23
CA LEU A 15 0.41 1.61 9.38
C LEU A 15 1.76 0.88 9.26
N GLY A 16 1.75 -0.36 8.79
CA GLY A 16 2.98 -1.09 8.49
C GLY A 16 3.77 -0.44 7.35
N MET A 17 3.11 0.05 6.29
CA MET A 17 3.78 0.76 5.20
C MET A 17 4.41 2.07 5.68
N ILE A 18 3.73 2.83 6.54
CA ILE A 18 4.28 4.01 7.21
C ILE A 18 5.53 3.63 8.01
N THR A 19 5.48 2.54 8.77
CA THR A 19 6.60 2.05 9.57
C THR A 19 7.78 1.61 8.69
N GLY A 20 7.50 0.86 7.61
CA GLY A 20 8.51 0.38 6.67
C GLY A 20 9.18 1.52 5.90
N ILE A 21 8.41 2.50 5.41
CA ILE A 21 8.94 3.69 4.75
C ILE A 21 9.68 4.57 5.76
N GLY A 22 9.13 4.76 6.97
CA GLY A 22 9.77 5.48 8.08
C GLY A 22 11.13 4.90 8.46
N ALA A 23 11.26 3.57 8.51
CA ALA A 23 12.53 2.88 8.72
C ALA A 23 13.58 3.29 7.68
N ALA A 24 13.18 3.40 6.41
CA ALA A 24 14.05 3.81 5.32
C ALA A 24 14.30 5.32 5.24
N MET A 25 13.53 6.16 5.94
CA MET A 25 13.73 7.61 5.97
C MET A 25 14.57 8.04 7.17
N PHE A 26 14.25 7.54 8.36
CA PHE A 26 14.81 8.05 9.62
C PHE A 26 15.86 7.13 10.24
N PHE A 27 15.79 5.82 9.97
CA PHE A 27 16.59 4.83 10.71
C PHE A 27 17.72 4.20 9.89
N ARG A 28 18.13 4.82 8.76
CA ARG A 28 19.20 4.27 7.89
C ARG A 28 20.54 4.00 8.58
N LYS A 29 20.82 4.67 9.71
CA LYS A 29 22.04 4.45 10.52
C LYS A 29 21.99 3.15 11.33
N LYS A 30 20.82 2.53 11.51
CA LYS A 30 20.65 1.29 12.29
C LYS A 30 20.89 0.07 11.41
N LYS A 31 21.71 -0.90 11.86
CA LYS A 31 22.10 -2.11 11.09
C LYS A 31 20.91 -2.87 10.47
N ASN A 32 19.75 -2.89 11.14
CA ASN A 32 18.59 -3.68 10.74
C ASN A 32 17.57 -2.92 9.87
N TRP A 33 17.81 -1.65 9.53
CA TRP A 33 16.83 -0.79 8.85
C TRP A 33 16.29 -1.43 7.56
N LEU A 34 17.17 -2.03 6.75
CA LEU A 34 16.79 -2.62 5.47
C LEU A 34 15.98 -3.90 5.65
N LYS A 35 16.31 -4.70 6.67
CA LYS A 35 15.56 -5.91 7.02
C LYS A 35 14.13 -5.53 7.46
N ILE A 36 14.00 -4.56 8.35
CA ILE A 36 12.71 -4.04 8.82
C ILE A 36 11.92 -3.46 7.66
N HIS A 37 12.52 -2.57 6.86
CA HIS A 37 11.89 -1.97 5.68
C HIS A 37 11.34 -3.03 4.72
N LYS A 38 12.15 -4.04 4.37
CA LYS A 38 11.72 -5.11 3.45
C LYS A 38 10.62 -5.96 4.06
N MET A 39 10.81 -6.45 5.27
CA MET A 39 9.88 -7.37 5.94
C MET A 39 8.53 -6.71 6.16
N VAL A 40 8.51 -5.53 6.79
CA VAL A 40 7.26 -4.84 7.14
C VAL A 40 6.50 -4.43 5.87
N ASN A 41 7.16 -3.85 4.86
CA ASN A 41 6.45 -3.49 3.62
C ASN A 41 5.95 -4.72 2.85
N SER A 42 6.65 -5.85 2.89
CA SER A 42 6.18 -7.08 2.23
C SER A 42 4.94 -7.65 2.93
N ILE A 43 4.94 -7.69 4.27
CA ILE A 43 3.78 -8.14 5.05
C ILE A 43 2.60 -7.19 4.85
N SER A 44 2.84 -5.87 4.92
CA SER A 44 1.83 -4.85 4.62
C SER A 44 1.23 -5.04 3.24
N PHE A 45 2.06 -5.31 2.23
CA PHE A 45 1.55 -5.51 0.87
C PHE A 45 0.66 -6.75 0.75
N VAL A 46 1.04 -7.86 1.38
CA VAL A 46 0.19 -9.06 1.43
C VAL A 46 -1.13 -8.76 2.14
N GLY A 47 -1.08 -8.01 3.25
CA GLY A 47 -2.28 -7.55 3.96
C GLY A 47 -3.17 -6.64 3.11
N MET A 48 -2.60 -5.72 2.34
CA MET A 48 -3.33 -4.88 1.38
C MET A 48 -3.99 -5.72 0.29
N ALA A 49 -3.27 -6.68 -0.29
CA ALA A 49 -3.81 -7.56 -1.31
C ALA A 49 -5.00 -8.36 -0.77
N ALA A 50 -4.87 -8.93 0.44
CA ALA A 50 -5.96 -9.60 1.13
C ALA A 50 -7.14 -8.66 1.41
N GLY A 51 -6.88 -7.44 1.88
CA GLY A 51 -7.90 -6.42 2.14
C GLY A 51 -8.67 -6.03 0.87
N ILE A 52 -8.00 -5.89 -0.26
CA ILE A 52 -8.63 -5.64 -1.55
C ILE A 52 -9.51 -6.82 -1.96
N VAL A 53 -9.03 -8.06 -1.81
CA VAL A 53 -9.84 -9.27 -2.07
C VAL A 53 -11.11 -9.27 -1.21
N MET A 54 -11.03 -8.87 0.07
CA MET A 54 -12.22 -8.74 0.92
C MET A 54 -13.19 -7.68 0.39
N ALA A 55 -12.71 -6.53 -0.09
CA ALA A 55 -13.59 -5.53 -0.70
C ALA A 55 -14.27 -6.03 -1.98
N PHE A 56 -13.55 -6.79 -2.81
CA PHE A 56 -14.14 -7.43 -4.00
C PHE A 56 -15.26 -8.40 -3.61
N TYR A 57 -15.04 -9.29 -2.63
CA TYR A 57 -16.10 -10.18 -2.16
C TYR A 57 -17.29 -9.43 -1.57
N TYR A 58 -17.04 -8.37 -0.80
CA TYR A 58 -18.11 -7.54 -0.25
C TYR A 58 -19.00 -6.94 -1.35
N VAL A 59 -18.41 -6.31 -2.36
CA VAL A 59 -19.15 -5.70 -3.48
C VAL A 59 -19.89 -6.76 -4.31
N PHE A 60 -19.27 -7.92 -4.50
CA PHE A 60 -19.91 -9.04 -5.18
C PHE A 60 -21.18 -9.52 -4.45
N GLU A 61 -21.14 -9.61 -3.12
CA GLU A 61 -22.30 -10.01 -2.31
C GLU A 61 -23.41 -8.97 -2.29
N THR A 62 -23.08 -7.67 -2.36
CA THR A 62 -24.10 -6.60 -2.39
C THR A 62 -24.73 -6.40 -3.76
N GLY A 63 -24.14 -6.96 -4.82
CA GLY A 63 -24.59 -6.78 -6.20
C GLY A 63 -24.28 -5.40 -6.78
N ASP A 64 -23.40 -4.64 -6.10
CA ASP A 64 -22.96 -3.32 -6.57
C ASP A 64 -21.91 -3.43 -7.67
N GLU A 65 -21.68 -2.32 -8.37
CA GLU A 65 -20.64 -2.26 -9.41
C GLU A 65 -19.24 -2.16 -8.81
N HIS A 66 -18.34 -3.03 -9.28
CA HIS A 66 -16.92 -2.95 -8.95
C HIS A 66 -16.30 -1.68 -9.53
N ILE A 67 -15.42 -1.04 -8.75
CA ILE A 67 -14.62 0.14 -9.17
C ILE A 67 -15.51 1.33 -9.59
N ASN A 68 -16.69 1.46 -8.99
CA ASN A 68 -17.57 2.60 -9.23
C ASN A 68 -17.44 3.64 -8.10
N GLY A 69 -16.39 4.47 -8.17
CA GLY A 69 -16.21 5.59 -7.26
C GLY A 69 -14.76 6.03 -7.04
N VAL A 70 -14.60 7.22 -6.44
CA VAL A 70 -13.30 7.86 -6.22
C VAL A 70 -12.42 7.04 -5.26
N HIS A 71 -13.01 6.48 -4.19
CA HIS A 71 -12.29 5.62 -3.24
C HIS A 71 -11.66 4.41 -3.93
N GLN A 72 -12.43 3.72 -4.78
CA GLN A 72 -12.00 2.50 -5.46
C GLN A 72 -10.90 2.78 -6.50
N ILE A 73 -11.04 3.87 -7.27
CA ILE A 73 -10.04 4.28 -8.27
C ILE A 73 -8.73 4.64 -7.59
N ILE A 74 -8.76 5.48 -6.55
CA ILE A 74 -7.54 5.88 -5.82
C ILE A 74 -6.90 4.66 -5.14
N GLY A 75 -7.71 3.77 -4.55
CA GLY A 75 -7.23 2.51 -3.96
C GLY A 75 -6.52 1.62 -4.98
N LEU A 76 -7.06 1.49 -6.20
CA LEU A 76 -6.44 0.72 -7.27
C LEU A 76 -5.11 1.35 -7.74
N VAL A 77 -5.07 2.67 -7.90
CA VAL A 77 -3.84 3.40 -8.24
C VAL A 77 -2.78 3.23 -7.15
N ALA A 78 -3.18 3.32 -5.87
CA ALA A 78 -2.31 3.12 -4.72
C ALA A 78 -1.69 1.72 -4.72
N PHE A 79 -2.53 0.69 -4.90
CA PHE A 79 -2.11 -0.71 -4.92
C PHE A 79 -1.21 -1.04 -6.10
N THR A 80 -1.56 -0.58 -7.30
CA THR A 80 -0.73 -0.77 -8.50
C THR A 80 0.64 -0.11 -8.33
N SER A 81 0.67 1.10 -7.77
CA SER A 81 1.93 1.79 -7.45
C SER A 81 2.75 1.03 -6.40
N ALA A 82 2.10 0.40 -5.41
CA ALA A 82 2.76 -0.43 -4.40
C ALA A 82 3.40 -1.68 -5.03
N ILE A 83 2.68 -2.37 -5.91
CA ILE A 83 3.18 -3.53 -6.67
C ILE A 83 4.46 -3.16 -7.41
N VAL A 84 4.40 -2.11 -8.23
CA VAL A 84 5.55 -1.66 -9.02
C VAL A 84 6.69 -1.25 -8.09
N SER A 85 6.41 -0.55 -6.98
CA SER A 85 7.42 -0.16 -6.00
C SER A 85 8.13 -1.36 -5.37
N ILE A 86 7.42 -2.45 -5.07
CA ILE A 86 8.02 -3.69 -4.56
C ILE A 86 8.95 -4.31 -5.59
N PHE A 87 8.51 -4.43 -6.85
CA PHE A 87 9.35 -4.97 -7.91
C PHE A 87 10.63 -4.14 -8.11
N LEU A 88 10.52 -2.81 -8.14
CA LEU A 88 11.68 -1.91 -8.16
C LEU A 88 12.56 -2.10 -6.92
N GLY A 89 11.94 -2.31 -5.75
CA GLY A 89 12.61 -2.54 -4.48
C GLY A 89 13.51 -3.77 -4.46
N PHE A 90 13.13 -4.85 -5.14
CA PHE A 90 13.96 -6.04 -5.34
C PHE A 90 14.93 -5.88 -6.52
N HIS A 91 14.47 -5.28 -7.62
CA HIS A 91 15.26 -5.13 -8.85
C HIS A 91 16.45 -4.16 -8.68
N GLN A 92 16.34 -3.14 -7.82
CA GLN A 92 17.40 -2.13 -7.61
C GLN A 92 18.77 -2.71 -7.23
N PHE A 93 18.82 -3.93 -6.69
CA PHE A 93 20.07 -4.59 -6.30
C PHE A 93 20.80 -5.22 -7.50
N LYS A 94 20.07 -5.55 -8.57
CA LYS A 94 20.58 -6.23 -9.77
C LYS A 94 20.62 -5.33 -11.02
N ALA A 95 19.96 -4.16 -10.97
CA ALA A 95 19.86 -3.25 -12.10
C ALA A 95 21.22 -2.71 -12.58
N LYS A 96 21.37 -2.51 -13.89
CA LYS A 96 22.52 -1.79 -14.48
C LYS A 96 22.56 -0.34 -14.00
N ASN A 97 21.44 0.39 -14.12
CA ASN A 97 21.30 1.75 -13.59
C ASN A 97 20.68 1.74 -12.18
N LYS A 98 21.49 1.44 -11.17
CA LYS A 98 21.04 1.34 -9.77
C LYS A 98 20.49 2.65 -9.21
N LEU A 99 21.00 3.80 -9.67
CA LEU A 99 20.59 5.12 -9.18
C LEU A 99 19.15 5.43 -9.63
N ALA A 100 18.86 5.28 -10.92
CA ALA A 100 17.52 5.55 -11.46
C ALA A 100 16.46 4.66 -10.83
N ILE A 101 16.71 3.35 -10.74
CA ILE A 101 15.75 2.40 -10.13
C ILE A 101 15.53 2.70 -8.65
N ARG A 102 16.57 3.11 -7.92
CA ARG A 102 16.45 3.49 -6.51
C ARG A 102 15.65 4.78 -6.32
N LEU A 103 15.82 5.76 -7.21
CA LEU A 103 15.02 6.99 -7.20
C LEU A 103 13.55 6.67 -7.50
N ALA A 104 13.30 5.87 -8.53
CA ALA A 104 11.96 5.41 -8.90
C ALA A 104 11.28 4.67 -7.73
N HIS A 105 11.95 3.68 -7.12
CA HIS A 105 11.44 2.95 -5.96
C HIS A 105 11.08 3.89 -4.79
N ARG A 106 11.94 4.86 -4.47
CA ARG A 106 11.72 5.79 -3.35
C ARG A 106 10.52 6.71 -3.61
N TRP A 107 10.44 7.31 -4.79
CA TRP A 107 9.35 8.22 -5.14
C TRP A 107 8.03 7.47 -5.28
N LEU A 108 8.03 6.32 -5.95
CA LEU A 108 6.83 5.52 -6.13
C LEU A 108 6.32 4.94 -4.82
N GLY A 109 7.21 4.54 -3.90
CA GLY A 109 6.81 4.12 -2.55
C GLY A 109 6.14 5.24 -1.75
N ARG A 110 6.65 6.47 -1.82
CA ARG A 110 6.03 7.63 -1.16
C ARG A 110 4.70 8.02 -1.81
N PHE A 111 4.64 8.00 -3.13
CA PHE A 111 3.42 8.26 -3.89
C PHE A 111 2.33 7.23 -3.55
N SER A 112 2.67 5.95 -3.52
CA SER A 112 1.73 4.88 -3.12
C SER A 112 1.21 5.07 -1.70
N LEU A 113 2.08 5.43 -0.73
CA LEU A 113 1.64 5.75 0.62
C LEU A 113 0.68 6.95 0.66
N LEU A 114 0.99 8.02 -0.07
CA LEU A 114 0.12 9.18 -0.17
C LEU A 114 -1.26 8.79 -0.73
N MET A 115 -1.29 8.01 -1.81
CA MET A 115 -2.54 7.53 -2.41
C MET A 115 -3.33 6.61 -1.46
N PHE A 116 -2.68 5.76 -0.67
CA PHE A 116 -3.37 4.97 0.36
C PHE A 116 -4.00 5.85 1.44
N LEU A 117 -3.30 6.88 1.90
CA LEU A 117 -3.86 7.84 2.86
C LEU A 117 -5.06 8.59 2.27
N THR A 118 -4.97 9.00 1.00
CA THR A 118 -6.08 9.61 0.28
C THR A 118 -7.25 8.63 0.12
N ALA A 119 -7.00 7.37 -0.23
CA ALA A 119 -8.03 6.33 -0.34
C ALA A 119 -8.72 6.09 1.00
N ILE A 120 -7.99 6.10 2.12
CA ILE A 120 -8.57 5.98 3.47
C ILE A 120 -9.52 7.14 3.74
N ILE A 121 -9.12 8.39 3.43
CA ILE A 121 -9.99 9.56 3.62
C ILE A 121 -11.30 9.38 2.84
N PHE A 122 -11.22 9.08 1.54
CA PHE A 122 -12.42 8.84 0.74
C PHE A 122 -13.23 7.63 1.21
N GLY A 123 -12.58 6.60 1.74
CA GLY A 123 -13.26 5.44 2.29
C GLY A 123 -14.05 5.78 3.57
N LEU A 124 -13.48 6.60 4.44
CA LEU A 124 -14.15 7.09 5.66
C LEU A 124 -15.31 8.04 5.33
N MET A 125 -15.15 8.91 4.33
CA MET A 125 -16.23 9.77 3.81
C MET A 125 -17.38 8.95 3.23
N LEU A 126 -17.08 7.90 2.45
CA LEU A 126 -18.08 7.03 1.84
C LEU A 126 -19.00 6.38 2.89
N ILE A 127 -18.47 6.14 4.09
CA ILE A 127 -19.20 5.51 5.20
C ILE A 127 -19.62 6.53 6.27
N ASN A 128 -19.54 7.83 5.94
CA ASN A 128 -19.98 8.96 6.77
C ASN A 128 -19.34 9.01 8.17
N ILE A 129 -18.09 8.58 8.32
CA ILE A 129 -17.33 8.77 9.58
C ILE A 129 -16.74 10.18 9.67
N ILE A 130 -16.37 10.76 8.52
CA ILE A 130 -15.88 12.14 8.37
C ILE A 130 -16.56 12.82 7.20
#